data_AF-A0A6I4UDP9-F1
#
_entry.id   AF-A0A6I4UDP9-F1
#
_cell.length_a   1.000
_cell.length_b   1.000
_cell.length_c   1.000
_cell.angle_alpha   90.00
_cell.angle_beta   90.00
_cell.angle_gamma   90.00
#
_symmetry.space_group_name_H-M   'P 1'
#
loop_
_entity.id
_entity.type
_entity.pdbx_description
1 polymer ?
#
loop_
_entity_poly.entity_id
_entity_poly.type
_entity_poly.pdbx_seq_one_letter_code
_entity_poly.pdbx_strand_id
1 'polypeptide(L)'
;MRKRRGVERRERDRAISNACDKAVAKDEWPSPALIASLAGVSEAVVSRRKEILRPARLRWVEKFGPHPQWGDGERDASGDPRDARIEALERRVEHLTARLDYAIALIRRLRKLIPRFKREAKEATAERDAFMESVRPPNVQMLVTRNATQEGKGDPGPVRRLVTRGSDR
;
A
#
# COMPACT_ATOMS: atom_id res chain seq x y z
N MET A 1 -33.66 23.35 19.31
CA MET A 1 -33.62 21.88 19.07
C MET A 1 -32.42 21.37 18.26
N ARG A 2 -31.73 22.15 17.40
CA ARG A 2 -30.59 21.66 16.59
C ARG A 2 -29.36 21.18 17.40
N LYS A 3 -29.09 21.79 18.57
CA LYS A 3 -27.90 21.43 19.40
C LYS A 3 -27.98 20.02 19.99
N ARG A 4 -29.16 19.55 20.45
CA ARG A 4 -29.33 18.21 21.06
C ARG A 4 -29.08 17.07 20.06
N ARG A 5 -29.59 17.19 18.82
CA ARG A 5 -29.36 16.17 17.77
C ARG A 5 -27.88 16.02 17.38
N GLY A 6 -27.10 17.10 17.47
CA GLY A 6 -25.66 17.07 17.20
C GLY A 6 -24.86 16.37 18.30
N VAL A 7 -25.27 16.49 19.55
CA VAL A 7 -24.65 15.80 20.71
C VAL A 7 -24.93 14.30 20.64
N GLU A 8 -26.18 13.90 20.43
CA GLU A 8 -26.59 12.49 20.27
C GLU A 8 -25.91 11.79 19.09
N ARG A 9 -25.57 12.53 18.02
CA ARG A 9 -24.82 11.97 16.89
C ARG A 9 -23.37 11.68 17.28
N ARG A 10 -22.71 12.61 17.96
CA ARG A 10 -21.31 12.44 18.40
C ARG A 10 -21.18 11.35 19.46
N GLU A 11 -22.14 11.23 20.36
CA GLU A 11 -22.19 10.15 21.35
C GLU A 11 -22.32 8.77 20.68
N ARG A 12 -23.20 8.65 19.67
CA ARG A 12 -23.29 7.44 18.85
C ARG A 12 -22.01 7.14 18.09
N ASP A 13 -21.42 8.13 17.44
CA ASP A 13 -20.18 7.96 16.69
C ASP A 13 -19.02 7.51 17.62
N ARG A 14 -18.97 8.04 18.86
CA ARG A 14 -18.04 7.57 19.91
C ARG A 14 -18.34 6.14 20.36
N ALA A 15 -19.60 5.80 20.57
CA ALA A 15 -19.99 4.44 20.96
C ALA A 15 -19.57 3.41 19.90
N ILE A 16 -19.79 3.74 18.62
CA ILE A 16 -19.36 2.92 17.47
C ILE A 16 -17.83 2.80 17.45
N SER A 17 -17.09 3.90 17.64
CA SER A 17 -15.62 3.86 17.69
C SER A 17 -15.10 2.98 18.84
N ASN A 18 -15.67 3.12 20.03
CA ASN A 18 -15.27 2.32 21.19
C ASN A 18 -15.60 0.84 20.99
N ALA A 19 -16.73 0.52 20.37
CA ALA A 19 -17.09 -0.85 20.02
C ALA A 19 -16.11 -1.44 19.01
N CYS A 20 -15.68 -0.65 18.01
CA CYS A 20 -14.65 -1.06 17.06
C CYS A 20 -13.32 -1.40 17.76
N ASP A 21 -12.88 -0.58 18.70
CA ASP A 21 -11.65 -0.83 19.45
C ASP A 21 -11.76 -2.09 20.31
N LYS A 22 -12.93 -2.33 20.93
CA LYS A 22 -13.22 -3.56 21.68
C LYS A 22 -13.19 -4.80 20.80
N ALA A 23 -13.79 -4.76 19.61
CA ALA A 23 -13.77 -5.88 18.67
C ALA A 23 -12.33 -6.25 18.29
N VAL A 24 -11.52 -5.25 17.92
CA VAL A 24 -10.10 -5.46 17.57
C VAL A 24 -9.28 -5.98 18.76
N ALA A 25 -9.58 -5.53 19.98
CA ALA A 25 -8.90 -6.00 21.19
C ALA A 25 -9.27 -7.44 21.57
N LYS A 26 -10.49 -7.88 21.23
CA LYS A 26 -10.96 -9.26 21.38
C LYS A 26 -10.62 -10.16 20.19
N ASP A 27 -9.83 -9.65 19.25
CA ASP A 27 -9.45 -10.33 18.03
C ASP A 27 -10.66 -10.70 17.12
N GLU A 28 -11.80 -10.06 17.34
CA GLU A 28 -13.04 -10.23 16.56
C GLU A 28 -13.08 -9.25 15.38
N TRP A 29 -13.61 -9.70 14.25
CA TRP A 29 -13.78 -8.85 13.08
C TRP A 29 -14.83 -7.75 13.36
N PRO A 30 -14.53 -6.47 13.12
CA PRO A 30 -15.50 -5.39 13.29
C PRO A 30 -16.54 -5.38 12.15
N SER A 31 -17.46 -6.36 12.19
CA SER A 31 -18.66 -6.44 11.35
C SER A 31 -19.72 -5.44 11.82
N PRO A 32 -20.61 -4.95 10.94
CA PRO A 32 -21.62 -3.97 11.34
C PRO A 32 -22.57 -4.52 12.40
N ALA A 33 -22.98 -5.78 12.29
CA ALA A 33 -23.78 -6.50 13.28
C ALA A 33 -23.11 -6.58 14.66
N LEU A 34 -21.83 -6.96 14.73
CA LEU A 34 -21.10 -7.03 16.00
C LEU A 34 -20.98 -5.64 16.64
N ILE A 35 -20.58 -4.65 15.85
CA ILE A 35 -20.39 -3.28 16.33
C ILE A 35 -21.72 -2.66 16.77
N ALA A 36 -22.81 -2.95 16.07
CA ALA A 36 -24.17 -2.54 16.44
C ALA A 36 -24.56 -3.10 17.82
N SER A 37 -24.33 -4.39 18.03
CA SER A 37 -24.56 -5.05 19.32
C SER A 37 -23.72 -4.42 20.44
N LEU A 38 -22.41 -4.23 20.21
CA LEU A 38 -21.48 -3.68 21.21
C LEU A 38 -21.72 -2.18 21.52
N ALA A 39 -22.19 -1.41 20.55
CA ALA A 39 -22.46 0.02 20.71
C ALA A 39 -23.92 0.32 21.12
N GLY A 40 -24.80 -0.68 21.18
CA GLY A 40 -26.21 -0.51 21.51
C GLY A 40 -26.98 0.32 20.48
N VAL A 41 -26.62 0.20 19.20
CA VAL A 41 -27.26 0.91 18.08
C VAL A 41 -27.70 -0.08 17.01
N SER A 42 -28.64 0.31 16.14
CA SER A 42 -29.05 -0.54 15.02
C SER A 42 -27.92 -0.73 14.01
N GLU A 43 -27.83 -1.90 13.39
CA GLU A 43 -26.89 -2.20 12.31
C GLU A 43 -26.95 -1.18 11.17
N ALA A 44 -28.14 -0.77 10.74
CA ALA A 44 -28.31 0.26 9.71
C ALA A 44 -27.66 1.63 10.05
N VAL A 45 -27.45 1.94 11.33
CA VAL A 45 -26.73 3.16 11.75
C VAL A 45 -25.23 2.95 11.61
N VAL A 46 -24.73 1.76 11.95
CA VAL A 46 -23.32 1.38 11.84
C VAL A 46 -22.91 1.24 10.37
N SER A 47 -23.72 0.61 9.54
CA SER A 47 -23.49 0.48 8.09
C SER A 47 -23.46 1.83 7.37
N ARG A 48 -24.12 2.85 7.94
CA ARG A 48 -24.06 4.26 7.48
C ARG A 48 -22.84 5.04 8.01
N ARG A 49 -22.00 4.42 8.85
CA ARG A 49 -20.79 4.99 9.46
C ARG A 49 -19.53 4.21 9.05
N LYS A 50 -19.41 3.98 7.74
CA LYS A 50 -18.28 3.23 7.15
C LYS A 50 -16.92 3.88 7.45
N GLU A 51 -16.91 5.20 7.56
CA GLU A 51 -15.74 5.99 7.93
C GLU A 51 -15.18 5.67 9.33
N ILE A 52 -16.02 5.19 10.26
CA ILE A 52 -15.61 4.80 11.62
C ILE A 52 -15.18 3.33 11.66
N LEU A 53 -15.82 2.46 10.87
CA LEU A 53 -15.49 1.03 10.77
C LEU A 53 -14.15 0.80 10.08
N ARG A 54 -13.87 1.57 9.02
CA ARG A 54 -12.72 1.36 8.13
C ARG A 54 -11.36 1.36 8.85
N PRO A 55 -11.04 2.33 9.73
CA PRO A 55 -9.80 2.30 10.49
C PRO A 55 -9.65 1.04 11.35
N ALA A 56 -10.73 0.57 11.98
CA ALA A 56 -10.69 -0.60 12.84
C ALA A 56 -10.50 -1.90 12.05
N ARG A 57 -11.20 -2.04 10.92
CA ARG A 57 -11.00 -3.16 9.98
C ARG A 57 -9.57 -3.21 9.44
N LEU A 58 -8.99 -2.06 9.10
CA LEU A 58 -7.58 -1.97 8.68
C LEU A 58 -6.63 -2.43 9.78
N ARG A 59 -6.82 -1.97 11.03
CA ARG A 59 -5.99 -2.42 12.16
C ARG A 59 -6.11 -3.91 12.42
N TRP A 60 -7.32 -4.47 12.30
CA TRP A 60 -7.54 -5.90 12.42
C TRP A 60 -6.78 -6.66 11.34
N VAL A 61 -6.90 -6.24 10.08
CA VAL A 61 -6.19 -6.84 8.95
C VAL A 61 -4.67 -6.73 9.06
N GLU A 62 -4.16 -5.60 9.56
CA GLU A 62 -2.72 -5.43 9.81
C GLU A 62 -2.22 -6.37 10.92
N LYS A 63 -3.06 -6.69 11.91
CA LYS A 63 -2.72 -7.57 13.05
C LYS A 63 -2.87 -9.06 12.71
N PHE A 64 -3.92 -9.46 12.01
CA PHE A 64 -4.30 -10.87 11.80
C PHE A 64 -4.19 -11.35 10.36
N GLY A 65 -4.08 -10.45 9.39
CA GLY A 65 -4.11 -10.79 7.97
C GLY A 65 -5.53 -10.83 7.37
N PRO A 66 -5.73 -11.50 6.23
CA PRO A 66 -7.02 -11.55 5.54
C PRO A 66 -8.12 -12.21 6.39
N HIS A 67 -9.36 -11.71 6.32
CA HIS A 67 -10.47 -12.27 7.10
C HIS A 67 -10.83 -13.70 6.61
N PRO A 68 -11.08 -14.67 7.51
CA PRO A 68 -11.33 -16.08 7.16
C PRO A 68 -12.52 -16.30 6.22
N GLN A 69 -13.58 -15.51 6.38
CA GLN A 69 -14.80 -15.56 5.56
C GLN A 69 -14.61 -14.91 4.17
N TRP A 70 -13.37 -14.66 3.74
CA TRP A 70 -13.05 -14.32 2.36
C TRP A 70 -13.00 -15.54 1.43
N GLY A 71 -13.16 -16.75 1.97
CA GLY A 71 -13.48 -17.96 1.22
C GLY A 71 -14.99 -18.15 1.06
N ASP A 72 -15.43 -18.15 -0.20
CA ASP A 72 -16.62 -18.81 -0.77
C ASP A 72 -17.92 -18.83 0.07
N GLY A 73 -18.66 -17.72 -0.03
CA GLY A 73 -20.12 -17.70 -0.19
C GLY A 73 -20.99 -18.56 0.74
N GLU A 74 -21.29 -18.05 1.93
CA GLU A 74 -22.48 -18.50 2.68
C GLU A 74 -23.75 -17.86 2.10
N ARG A 75 -24.63 -18.75 1.65
CA ARG A 75 -25.90 -18.46 0.99
C ARG A 75 -27.00 -18.74 2.02
N ASP A 76 -27.57 -17.69 2.60
CA ASP A 76 -28.65 -17.83 3.58
C ASP A 76 -29.96 -17.28 3.03
N ALA A 77 -30.99 -18.09 3.22
CA ALA A 77 -32.34 -17.90 2.72
C ALA A 77 -33.08 -16.81 3.52
N SER A 78 -33.47 -15.71 2.84
CA SER A 78 -34.56 -14.85 3.28
C SER A 78 -35.63 -14.79 2.17
N GLY A 79 -36.89 -14.96 2.57
CA GLY A 79 -38.04 -15.28 1.71
C GLY A 79 -38.62 -14.14 0.89
N ASP A 80 -37.88 -13.05 0.66
CA ASP A 80 -38.23 -12.04 -0.34
C ASP A 80 -37.06 -11.89 -1.33
N PRO A 81 -37.24 -12.20 -2.64
CA PRO A 81 -36.15 -12.20 -3.61
C PRO A 81 -35.52 -10.81 -3.82
N ARG A 82 -36.17 -9.71 -3.42
CA ARG A 82 -35.55 -8.39 -3.42
C ARG A 82 -34.70 -8.15 -2.18
N ASP A 83 -35.21 -8.44 -0.99
CA ASP A 83 -34.46 -8.21 0.24
C ASP A 83 -33.25 -9.13 0.34
N ALA A 84 -33.39 -10.41 -0.06
CA ALA A 84 -32.27 -11.34 -0.17
C ALA A 84 -31.20 -10.87 -1.16
N ARG A 85 -31.61 -10.21 -2.26
CA ARG A 85 -30.68 -9.70 -3.28
C ARG A 85 -30.00 -8.42 -2.83
N ILE A 86 -30.71 -7.54 -2.11
CA ILE A 86 -30.12 -6.34 -1.48
C ILE A 86 -29.11 -6.79 -0.44
N GLU A 87 -29.47 -7.71 0.45
CA GLU A 87 -28.60 -8.23 1.49
C GLU A 87 -27.36 -8.93 0.90
N ALA A 88 -27.53 -9.75 -0.14
CA ALA A 88 -26.40 -10.37 -0.84
C ALA A 88 -25.47 -9.34 -1.51
N LEU A 89 -26.03 -8.27 -2.08
CA LEU A 89 -25.24 -7.17 -2.64
C LEU A 89 -24.52 -6.37 -1.57
N GLU A 90 -25.16 -6.11 -0.43
CA GLU A 90 -24.55 -5.44 0.72
C GLU A 90 -23.37 -6.25 1.26
N ARG A 91 -23.57 -7.57 1.48
CA ARG A 91 -22.48 -8.50 1.88
C ARG A 91 -21.34 -8.50 0.86
N ARG A 92 -21.64 -8.51 -0.44
CA ARG A 92 -20.63 -8.50 -1.51
C ARG A 92 -19.88 -7.17 -1.58
N VAL A 93 -20.55 -6.05 -1.37
CA VAL A 93 -19.91 -4.72 -1.28
C VAL A 93 -19.01 -4.65 -0.05
N GLU A 94 -19.44 -5.19 1.09
CA GLU A 94 -18.61 -5.24 2.29
C GLU A 94 -17.36 -6.12 2.09
N HIS A 95 -17.54 -7.29 1.49
CA HIS A 95 -16.43 -8.18 1.12
C HIS A 95 -15.43 -7.49 0.18
N LEU A 96 -15.91 -6.81 -0.87
CA LEU A 96 -15.06 -6.06 -1.80
C LEU A 96 -14.37 -4.88 -1.12
N THR A 97 -15.07 -4.17 -0.23
CA THR A 97 -14.51 -3.04 0.54
C THR A 97 -13.37 -3.52 1.45
N ALA A 98 -13.57 -4.65 2.13
CA ALA A 98 -12.54 -5.25 2.99
C ALA A 98 -11.32 -5.73 2.18
N ARG A 99 -11.53 -6.32 0.99
CA ARG A 99 -10.44 -6.69 0.07
C ARG A 99 -9.65 -5.48 -0.42
N LEU A 100 -10.34 -4.39 -0.74
CA LEU A 100 -9.69 -3.13 -1.12
C LEU A 100 -8.87 -2.55 0.04
N ASP A 101 -9.39 -2.60 1.27
CA ASP A 101 -8.67 -2.14 2.46
C ASP A 101 -7.39 -2.97 2.71
N TYR A 102 -7.46 -4.29 2.52
CA TYR A 102 -6.26 -5.15 2.53
C TYR A 102 -5.24 -4.75 1.46
N ALA A 103 -5.69 -4.57 0.22
CA ALA A 103 -4.80 -4.16 -0.87
C ALA A 103 -4.11 -2.82 -0.56
N ILE A 104 -4.83 -1.85 0.00
CA ILE A 104 -4.27 -0.57 0.44
C ILE A 104 -3.24 -0.76 1.55
N ALA A 105 -3.52 -1.61 2.54
CA ALA A 105 -2.58 -1.91 3.63
C ALA A 105 -1.30 -2.57 3.10
N LEU A 106 -1.43 -3.53 2.18
CA LEU A 106 -0.30 -4.19 1.52
C LEU A 106 0.55 -3.18 0.73
N ILE A 107 -0.09 -2.31 -0.07
CA ILE A 107 0.62 -1.25 -0.80
C ILE A 107 1.39 -0.34 0.16
N ARG A 108 0.78 0.04 1.29
CA ARG A 108 1.47 0.87 2.30
C ARG A 108 2.68 0.15 2.91
N ARG A 109 2.55 -1.14 3.22
CA ARG A 109 3.65 -1.96 3.74
C ARG A 109 4.78 -2.06 2.72
N LEU A 110 4.47 -2.38 1.47
CA LEU A 110 5.45 -2.43 0.38
C LEU A 110 6.13 -1.08 0.18
N ARG A 111 5.38 0.02 0.24
CA ARG A 111 5.93 1.38 0.12
C ARG A 111 6.94 1.71 1.21
N LYS A 112 6.79 1.15 2.43
CA LYS A 112 7.78 1.29 3.51
C LYS A 112 9.06 0.48 3.27
N LEU A 113 9.03 -0.56 2.45
CA LEU A 113 10.20 -1.37 2.10
C LEU A 113 11.02 -0.78 0.95
N ILE A 114 10.41 0.02 0.07
CA ILE A 114 11.08 0.67 -1.06
C ILE A 114 12.38 1.41 -0.66
N PRO A 115 12.43 2.22 0.41
CA PRO A 115 13.67 2.90 0.82
C PRO A 115 14.79 1.94 1.19
N ARG A 116 14.47 0.79 1.78
CA ARG A 116 15.46 -0.24 2.15
C ARG A 116 16.04 -0.89 0.90
N PHE A 117 15.19 -1.34 -0.03
CA PHE A 117 15.64 -1.89 -1.31
C PHE A 117 16.45 -0.88 -2.12
N LYS A 118 16.10 0.40 -2.10
CA LYS A 118 16.88 1.46 -2.75
C LYS A 118 18.28 1.64 -2.14
N ARG A 119 18.46 1.40 -0.83
CA ARG A 119 19.79 1.47 -0.19
C ARG A 119 20.62 0.24 -0.54
N GLU A 120 20.05 -0.94 -0.38
CA GLU A 120 20.71 -2.21 -0.73
C GLU A 120 21.15 -2.22 -2.20
N ALA A 121 20.33 -1.70 -3.12
CA ALA A 121 20.71 -1.54 -4.51
C ALA A 121 21.88 -0.57 -4.73
N LYS A 122 21.94 0.54 -3.98
CA LYS A 122 23.04 1.50 -4.06
C LYS A 122 24.35 0.93 -3.53
N GLU A 123 24.29 0.22 -2.40
CA GLU A 123 25.43 -0.47 -1.80
C GLU A 123 25.98 -1.52 -2.75
N ALA A 124 25.10 -2.37 -3.33
CA ALA A 124 25.50 -3.35 -4.33
C ALA A 124 26.13 -2.71 -5.59
N THR A 125 25.62 -1.56 -6.06
CA THR A 125 26.27 -0.84 -7.17
C THR A 125 27.64 -0.28 -6.79
N ALA A 126 27.79 0.24 -5.57
CA ALA A 126 29.06 0.78 -5.10
C ALA A 126 30.10 -0.32 -4.90
N GLU A 127 29.71 -1.48 -4.35
CA GLU A 127 30.57 -2.66 -4.23
C GLU A 127 31.00 -3.18 -5.61
N ARG A 128 30.07 -3.25 -6.56
CA ARG A 128 30.39 -3.60 -7.95
C ARG A 128 31.39 -2.61 -8.55
N ASP A 129 31.17 -1.31 -8.40
CA ASP A 129 32.05 -0.29 -8.98
C ASP A 129 33.44 -0.31 -8.34
N ALA A 130 33.52 -0.51 -7.02
CA ALA A 130 34.78 -0.70 -6.30
C ALA A 130 35.53 -1.97 -6.76
N PHE A 131 34.80 -3.07 -6.96
CA PHE A 131 35.38 -4.28 -7.54
C PHE A 131 35.92 -4.02 -8.94
N MET A 132 35.13 -3.40 -9.83
CA MET A 132 35.55 -3.08 -11.20
C MET A 132 36.78 -2.16 -11.25
N GLU A 133 36.92 -1.23 -10.30
CA GLU A 133 38.12 -0.40 -10.19
C GLU A 133 39.33 -1.20 -9.71
N SER A 134 39.15 -2.18 -8.81
CA SER A 134 40.23 -3.05 -8.31
C SER A 134 40.80 -4.02 -9.35
N VAL A 135 39.98 -4.48 -10.31
CA VAL A 135 40.42 -5.36 -11.41
C VAL A 135 40.78 -4.58 -12.69
N ARG A 136 40.79 -3.25 -12.65
CA ARG A 136 41.11 -2.42 -13.80
C ARG A 136 42.60 -2.54 -14.16
N PRO A 137 42.95 -2.94 -15.40
CA PRO A 137 44.35 -3.05 -15.78
C PRO A 137 45.04 -1.68 -15.81
N PRO A 138 46.32 -1.57 -15.39
CA PRO A 138 47.04 -0.30 -15.24
C PRO A 138 47.15 0.52 -16.54
N ASN A 139 46.98 -0.12 -17.69
CA ASN A 139 47.09 0.52 -19.00
C ASN A 139 45.92 1.46 -19.36
N VAL A 140 44.85 1.51 -18.55
CA VAL A 140 43.70 2.41 -18.78
C VAL A 140 43.87 3.78 -18.08
N GLN A 141 44.75 3.89 -17.07
CA GLN A 141 44.98 5.15 -16.36
C GLN A 141 45.72 6.21 -17.20
N MET A 142 46.49 5.80 -18.22
CA MET A 142 47.26 6.73 -19.05
C MET A 142 46.43 7.54 -20.07
N LEU A 143 45.14 7.22 -20.28
CA LEU A 143 44.30 7.91 -21.24
C LEU A 143 43.41 9.01 -20.64
N VAL A 144 43.25 9.06 -19.32
CA VAL A 144 42.37 10.06 -18.67
C VAL A 144 43.16 11.28 -18.16
N THR A 145 44.47 11.14 -17.90
CA THR A 145 45.31 12.27 -17.42
C THR A 145 45.88 13.14 -18.54
N ARG A 146 45.77 12.74 -19.81
CA ARG A 146 46.27 13.56 -20.94
C ARG A 146 45.28 14.60 -21.47
N ASN A 147 44.02 14.59 -21.00
CA ASN A 147 43.00 15.55 -21.42
C ASN A 147 42.78 16.71 -20.42
N ALA A 148 43.44 16.71 -19.25
CA ALA A 148 43.28 17.76 -18.25
C ALA A 148 44.34 18.89 -18.32
N THR A 149 45.25 18.84 -19.29
CA THR A 149 46.34 19.83 -19.44
C THR A 149 46.34 20.62 -20.74
N GLN A 150 45.24 20.58 -21.52
CA GLN A 150 45.11 21.39 -22.74
C GLN A 150 43.78 22.17 -22.85
N GLU A 151 43.17 22.56 -21.73
CA GLU A 151 42.21 23.68 -21.75
C GLU A 151 42.97 25.00 -21.58
N GLY A 152 43.60 25.45 -22.66
CA GLY A 152 44.37 26.69 -22.69
C GLY A 152 44.72 27.11 -24.10
N LYS A 153 43.76 27.74 -24.78
CA LYS A 153 43.84 28.44 -26.09
C LYS A 153 43.98 27.55 -27.34
N GLY A 154 42.94 27.58 -28.18
CA GLY A 154 43.04 27.19 -29.60
C GLY A 154 41.71 26.75 -30.20
N ASP A 155 41.34 27.36 -31.33
CA ASP A 155 40.13 27.21 -32.16
C ASP A 155 39.51 25.80 -32.30
N PRO A 156 38.18 25.71 -32.57
CA PRO A 156 37.51 24.44 -32.84
C PRO A 156 37.83 23.93 -34.27
N GLY A 157 38.83 23.05 -34.36
CA GLY A 157 39.09 22.22 -35.55
C GLY A 157 38.13 21.03 -35.69
N PRO A 158 37.98 20.43 -36.89
CA PRO A 158 36.76 19.72 -37.29
C PRO A 158 36.61 18.33 -36.65
N VAL A 159 35.36 18.01 -36.32
CA VAL A 159 34.90 16.71 -35.82
C VAL A 159 35.25 15.59 -36.80
N ARG A 160 36.27 14.79 -36.49
CA ARG A 160 36.55 13.53 -37.21
C ARG A 160 35.55 12.46 -36.79
N ARG A 161 34.63 12.12 -37.71
CA ARG A 161 33.82 10.90 -37.67
C ARG A 161 34.70 9.67 -37.40
N LEU A 162 34.35 8.90 -36.37
CA LEU A 162 34.83 7.53 -36.23
C LEU A 162 34.24 6.70 -37.36
N VAL A 163 35.11 6.22 -38.25
CA VAL A 163 34.81 5.20 -39.25
C VAL A 163 34.89 3.85 -38.55
N THR A 164 33.76 3.16 -38.39
CA THR A 164 33.74 1.74 -38.03
C THR A 164 34.24 0.94 -39.23
N ARG A 165 35.47 0.42 -39.16
CA ARG A 165 35.93 -0.63 -40.07
C ARG A 165 35.55 -1.97 -39.47
N GLY A 166 34.70 -2.70 -40.20
CA GLY A 166 34.38 -4.09 -39.93
C GLY A 166 35.61 -4.97 -40.05
N SER A 167 35.63 -6.03 -39.26
CA SER A 167 36.58 -7.12 -39.38
C SER A 167 35.78 -8.39 -39.69
N ASP A 168 35.67 -8.68 -40.97
CA ASP A 168 35.48 -10.05 -41.46
C ASP A 168 36.85 -10.72 -41.45
N ARG A 169 36.98 -11.80 -40.68
CA ARG A 169 37.68 -13.05 -41.01
C ARG A 169 37.57 -14.03 -39.85
#